data_AF-A0A936XJY0-F1
#
_entry.id   AF-A0A936XJY0-F1
#
_cell.length_a   1.000
_cell.length_b   1.000
_cell.length_c   1.000
_cell.angle_alpha   90.00
_cell.angle_beta   90.00
_cell.angle_gamma   90.00
#
_symmetry.space_group_name_H-M   'P 1'
#
loop_
_entity.id
_entity.type
_entity.pdbx_description
1 polymer ?
#
loop_
_entity_poly.entity_id
_entity_poly.type
_entity_poly.pdbx_seq_one_letter_code
_entity_poly.pdbx_strand_id
1 'polypeptide(L)' 'MESGWEPGVKKYLLKILNTGSWTLIWMIAVATTGIYLQYAFISGGIKLTNIIYYSLTLISGFILARYLYKTWSEETRRE' A
#
# COMPACT_ATOMS: atom_id res chain seq x y z
N MET A 1 23.87 19.22 -6.57
CA MET A 1 24.56 18.22 -5.74
C MET A 1 24.44 16.89 -6.45
N GLU A 2 25.49 16.48 -7.18
CA GLU A 2 25.60 15.10 -7.65
C GLU A 2 25.73 14.22 -6.41
N SER A 3 24.63 13.58 -6.04
CA SER A 3 24.64 12.50 -5.05
C SER A 3 25.71 11.52 -5.51
N GLY A 4 26.81 11.37 -4.76
CA GLY A 4 27.97 10.51 -5.09
C GLY A 4 27.69 9.01 -5.08
N TRP A 5 26.44 8.63 -5.35
CA TRP A 5 25.95 7.28 -5.41
C TRP A 5 25.86 6.87 -6.87
N GLU A 6 26.28 5.64 -7.18
CA GLU A 6 26.09 5.09 -8.51
C GLU A 6 24.59 5.13 -8.90
N PRO A 7 24.27 5.46 -10.17
CA PRO A 7 22.89 5.63 -10.63
C PRO A 7 21.97 4.44 -10.29
N GLY A 8 22.50 3.22 -10.28
CA GLY A 8 21.80 2.00 -9.90
C GLY A 8 21.34 2.00 -8.44
N VAL A 9 22.22 2.39 -7.51
CA VAL A 9 21.89 2.42 -6.08
C VAL A 9 20.82 3.46 -5.78
N LYS A 10 20.92 4.65 -6.39
CA LYS A 10 19.89 5.68 -6.28
C LYS A 10 18.53 5.19 -6.76
N LYS A 11 18.48 4.50 -7.91
CA LYS A 11 17.25 3.95 -8.48
C LYS A 11 16.62 2.91 -7.55
N TYR A 12 17.44 2.02 -6.97
CA TYR A 12 16.98 1.01 -6.03
C TYR A 12 16.42 1.61 -4.73
N LEU A 13 17.12 2.60 -4.14
CA LEU A 13 16.64 3.30 -2.94
C LEU A 13 15.32 4.03 -3.18
N LEU A 14 15.20 4.74 -4.30
CA LEU A 14 13.94 5.40 -4.69
C LEU A 14 12.79 4.40 -4.86
N LYS A 15 13.08 3.20 -5.33
CA LYS A 15 12.09 2.12 -5.45
C LYS A 15 11.62 1.62 -4.09
N ILE A 16 12.54 1.38 -3.14
CA ILE A 16 12.19 1.05 -1.74
C ILE A 16 11.35 2.16 -1.13
N LEU A 17 11.79 3.42 -1.30
CA LEU A 17 11.10 4.57 -0.75
C LEU A 17 9.68 4.69 -1.32
N ASN A 18 9.51 4.50 -2.64
CA ASN A 18 8.21 4.58 -3.29
C ASN A 18 7.29 3.43 -2.83
N THR A 19 7.79 2.20 -2.81
CA THR A 19 7.00 1.03 -2.38
C THR A 19 6.61 1.10 -0.90
N GLY A 20 7.52 1.55 -0.04
CA GLY A 20 7.23 1.84 1.37
C GLY A 20 6.23 2.97 1.55
N SER A 21 6.38 4.08 0.80
CA SER A 21 5.47 5.23 0.87
C SER A 21 4.04 4.86 0.49
N TRP A 22 3.86 4.11 -0.60
CA TRP A 22 2.53 3.62 -1.01
C TRP A 22 1.89 2.72 0.03
N THR A 23 2.68 1.87 0.68
CA THR A 23 2.21 1.01 1.76
C THR A 23 1.75 1.83 2.96
N LEU A 24 2.54 2.82 3.36
CA LEU A 24 2.20 3.72 4.48
C LEU A 24 0.94 4.54 4.19
N ILE A 25 0.82 5.09 2.98
CA ILE A 25 -0.38 5.84 2.55
C ILE A 25 -1.62 4.94 2.65
N TRP A 26 -1.52 3.70 2.17
CA TRP A 26 -2.63 2.75 2.26
C TRP A 26 -2.97 2.42 3.72
N MET A 27 -1.98 2.20 4.58
CA MET A 27 -2.19 1.97 6.02
C MET A 27 -2.91 3.14 6.68
N ILE A 28 -2.50 4.38 6.40
CA ILE A 28 -3.14 5.59 6.94
C ILE A 28 -4.59 5.67 6.46
N ALA A 29 -4.84 5.41 5.17
CA ALA A 29 -6.19 5.44 4.62
C ALA A 29 -7.11 4.39 5.28
N VAL A 30 -6.63 3.16 5.43
CA VAL A 30 -7.38 2.06 6.07
C VAL A 30 -7.60 2.33 7.55
N ALA A 31 -6.59 2.84 8.26
CA ALA A 31 -6.70 3.20 9.67
C ALA A 31 -7.70 4.36 9.88
N THR A 32 -7.66 5.38 9.03
CA THR A 32 -8.59 6.52 9.11
C THR A 32 -10.02 6.06 8.83
N THR A 33 -10.23 5.32 7.75
CA THR A 33 -11.59 4.86 7.40
C THR A 33 -12.12 3.79 8.35
N GLY A 34 -11.26 2.91 8.86
CA GLY A 34 -11.65 1.83 9.77
C GLY A 34 -11.85 2.29 11.20
N ILE A 35 -10.85 3.00 11.74
CA ILE A 35 -10.80 3.38 13.15
C ILE A 35 -11.50 4.72 13.35
N TYR A 36 -11.06 5.77 12.64
CA TYR A 36 -11.56 7.13 12.86
C TYR A 36 -13.04 7.27 12.43
N LEU A 37 -13.44 6.73 11.27
CA LEU A 37 -14.85 6.69 10.86
C LEU A 37 -15.64 5.51 11.43
N GLN A 38 -14.97 4.68 12.24
CA GLN A 38 -15.52 3.52 12.92
C GLN A 38 -16.10 2.41 12.01
N TYR A 39 -15.79 2.40 10.71
CA TYR A 39 -16.31 1.37 9.80
C TYR A 39 -15.74 -0.04 10.04
N ALA A 40 -14.65 -0.14 10.79
CA ALA A 40 -14.10 -1.42 11.22
C ALA A 40 -14.78 -1.97 12.49
N PHE A 41 -15.59 -1.17 13.21
CA PHE A 41 -16.23 -1.63 14.44
C PHE A 41 -17.61 -2.25 14.15
N ILE A 42 -17.79 -3.47 14.64
CA ILE A 42 -19.06 -4.20 14.56
C ILE A 42 -19.83 -3.96 15.87
N SER A 43 -20.72 -2.97 15.90
CA SER A 43 -21.59 -2.71 17.05
C SER A 43 -23.05 -3.07 16.74
N GLY A 44 -23.60 -4.00 17.54
CA GLY A 44 -24.99 -4.44 17.44
C GLY A 44 -25.32 -5.33 16.24
N GLY A 45 -24.32 -5.88 15.54
CA GLY A 45 -24.48 -6.77 14.39
C GLY A 45 -23.66 -6.33 13.16
N ILE A 46 -23.57 -7.21 12.16
CA ILE A 46 -22.88 -6.92 10.91
C ILE A 46 -23.72 -5.95 10.09
N LYS A 47 -23.21 -4.74 9.88
CA LYS A 47 -23.85 -3.72 9.03
C LYS A 47 -23.29 -3.79 7.61
N LEU A 48 -24.08 -3.34 6.64
CA LEU A 48 -23.67 -3.24 5.24
C LEU A 48 -22.39 -2.40 5.07
N THR A 49 -22.24 -1.33 5.85
CA THR A 49 -21.03 -0.49 5.89
C THR A 49 -19.77 -1.29 6.18
N ASN A 50 -19.87 -2.27 7.08
CA ASN A 50 -18.73 -3.08 7.52
C ASN A 50 -18.35 -4.06 6.41
N ILE A 51 -19.34 -4.69 5.76
CA ILE A 51 -19.12 -5.60 4.63
C ILE A 51 -18.43 -4.85 3.47
N ILE A 52 -18.91 -3.66 3.13
CA ILE A 52 -18.33 -2.83 2.08
C ILE A 52 -16.90 -2.41 2.47
N TYR A 53 -16.69 -1.96 3.71
CA TYR A 53 -15.38 -1.55 4.20
C TYR A 53 -14.35 -2.68 4.14
N TYR A 54 -14.67 -3.87 4.64
CA TYR A 54 -13.77 -5.02 4.58
C TYR A 54 -13.52 -5.48 3.16
N SER A 55 -14.53 -5.48 2.30
CA SER A 55 -14.38 -5.84 0.87
C SER A 55 -13.45 -4.86 0.15
N LEU A 56 -13.63 -3.55 0.33
CA LEU A 56 -12.78 -2.52 -0.26
C LEU A 56 -11.35 -2.56 0.30
N THR A 57 -11.19 -2.80 1.60
CA THR A 57 -9.87 -2.95 2.23
C THR A 57 -9.12 -4.15 1.65
N LEU A 58 -9.79 -5.30 1.49
CA LEU A 58 -9.20 -6.49 0.88
C LEU A 58 -8.84 -6.28 -0.59
N ILE A 59 -9.76 -5.71 -1.39
CA ILE A 59 -9.53 -5.46 -2.81
C ILE A 59 -8.38 -4.46 -3.00
N SER A 60 -8.39 -3.35 -2.27
CA SER A 60 -7.32 -2.35 -2.36
C SER A 60 -5.97 -2.89 -1.87
N GLY A 61 -5.96 -3.69 -0.80
CA GLY A 61 -4.76 -4.37 -0.32
C GLY A 61 -4.21 -5.37 -1.34
N PHE A 62 -5.08 -6.13 -2.02
CA PHE A 62 -4.67 -7.03 -3.10
C PHE A 62 -4.10 -6.28 -4.30
N ILE A 63 -4.74 -5.18 -4.72
CA ILE A 63 -4.24 -4.32 -5.80
C ILE A 63 -2.88 -3.74 -5.44
N LEU A 64 -2.71 -3.25 -4.21
CA LEU A 64 -1.44 -2.74 -3.72
C LEU A 64 -0.37 -3.83 -3.72
N ALA A 65 -0.65 -5.01 -3.17
CA ALA A 65 0.28 -6.13 -3.17
C ALA A 65 0.70 -6.52 -4.60
N ARG A 66 -0.24 -6.57 -5.54
CA ARG A 66 0.04 -6.81 -6.96
C ARG A 66 0.89 -5.70 -7.58
N TYR A 67 0.60 -4.44 -7.28
CA TYR A 67 1.38 -3.29 -7.75
C TYR A 67 2.82 -3.35 -7.24
N LEU A 68 3.01 -3.65 -5.96
CA LEU A 68 4.32 -3.83 -5.36
C LEU A 68 5.05 -5.01 -6.03
N TYR A 69 4.43 -6.19 -6.10
CA TYR A 69 5.02 -7.37 -6.73
C TYR A 69 5.46 -7.10 -8.17
N LYS A 70 4.61 -6.46 -8.98
CA LYS A 70 4.94 -6.09 -10.36
C LYS A 70 6.11 -5.10 -10.43
N THR A 71 6.12 -4.10 -9.55
CA THR A 71 7.22 -3.13 -9.44
C THR A 71 8.54 -3.84 -9.14
N TRP A 72 8.51 -4.86 -8.30
CA TRP A 72 9.68 -5.68 -7.98
C TRP A 72 10.08 -6.62 -9.12
N SER A 73 9.15 -7.32 -9.76
CA SER A 73 9.45 -8.29 -10.83
C SER A 73 9.87 -7.67 -12.17
N GLU A 74 9.38 -6.48 -12.52
CA GLU A 74 9.82 -5.80 -13.76
C GLU A 74 11.30 -5.42 -13.72
N GLU A 75 11.88 -5.20 -12.55
CA GLU A 75 13.31 -4.87 -12.41
C GLU A 75 14.17 -6.13 -12.48
N THR A 76 13.76 -7.24 -11.85
CA THR A 76 14.46 -8.54 -11.96
C THR A 76 14.55 -9.04 -13.40
N ARG A 77 13.72 -8.50 -14.32
CA ARG A 77 13.74 -8.80 -15.75
C ARG A 77 14.60 -7.83 -16.58
N ARG A 78 15.01 -6.69 -16.01
CA ARG A 78 15.84 -5.66 -16.68
C ARG A 78 17.33 -5.76 -16.36
N GLU A 79 17.68 -6.54 -15.33
CA GLU A 79 19.04 -7.01 -15.04
C GLU A 79 19.32 -8.32 -15.79
#